data_AF-A0A7T3RBY2-F1
#
_entry.id   AF-A0A7T3RBY2-F1
#
_cell.length_a   1.000
_cell.length_b   1.000
_cell.length_c   1.000
_cell.angle_alpha   90.00
_cell.angle_beta   90.00
_cell.angle_gamma   90.00
#
_symmetry.space_group_name_H-M   'P 1'
#
loop_
_entity.id
_entity.type
_entity.pdbx_description
1 polymer ?
#
loop_
_entity_poly.entity_id
_entity_poly.type
_entity_poly.pdbx_seq_one_letter_code
_entity_poly.pdbx_strand_id
1 'polypeptide(L)'
;MTIQTGKLYRFILCALCAFFAIAHSSFAERTGFSIYGDEVTMDLPEGTNVTESNAEGTYFLLASDAAPVKALVRIYGAKRYDSALEALNGSLEKIAEGFSCGAIPWNKRDRACGIIEEKVLGTPAAGYAVCVRIPKDDTLFLCAAWTTQKDNVQALSLAASIADSLYPDRSSFFECGPLTSFIFPGEEKLPVELQIDGKTIKTSLDKSDEEAAQYLVDREYSVSLLYQKSPLWKEVWQRYYRMIFRDSAGRLSQTAENVYEKIAPECSDMTSYAQKLLFWTQNLDYGRNLKSSDFTPLPSVLLGRGSDCDSRSMLIDVMLQCAGEDAVMFVSAEYAHAVAGFVSNHPGFSFEAGGKAYLTGETTKKGATWGTIAKEQADSSKWIPVLLP
;
A
#
# COMPACT_ATOMS: atom_id res chain seq x y z
N MET A 1 75.95 16.40 -18.44
CA MET A 1 74.94 15.66 -19.23
C MET A 1 73.59 15.97 -18.60
N THR A 2 72.74 16.62 -19.36
CA THR A 2 71.65 17.49 -18.91
C THR A 2 70.29 16.78 -19.09
N ILE A 3 69.37 16.99 -18.14
CA ILE A 3 67.88 17.00 -18.31
C ILE A 3 67.26 15.59 -18.53
N GLN A 4 66.16 15.13 -17.90
CA GLN A 4 64.85 15.77 -17.73
C GLN A 4 63.96 15.06 -16.69
N THR A 5 63.30 15.86 -15.86
CA THR A 5 62.02 15.60 -15.18
C THR A 5 60.86 15.53 -16.18
N GLY A 6 59.90 14.62 -16.01
CA GLY A 6 58.56 14.78 -16.60
C GLY A 6 57.70 13.51 -16.71
N LYS A 7 56.40 13.69 -16.39
CA LYS A 7 55.21 12.81 -16.53
C LYS A 7 54.91 11.96 -15.29
N LEU A 8 54.04 12.37 -14.36
CA LEU A 8 52.65 12.88 -14.45
C LEU A 8 51.64 11.78 -14.87
N TYR A 9 50.89 11.31 -13.87
CA TYR A 9 49.48 10.86 -13.89
C TYR A 9 49.06 9.77 -14.88
N ARG A 10 48.71 8.60 -14.33
CA ARG A 10 47.37 7.96 -14.40
C ARG A 10 47.48 6.55 -13.82
N PHE A 11 46.37 6.06 -13.25
CA PHE A 11 46.21 4.77 -12.57
C PHE A 11 46.66 4.74 -11.11
N ILE A 12 45.75 5.14 -10.23
CA ILE A 12 45.14 4.31 -9.17
C ILE A 12 44.02 5.19 -8.59
N LEU A 13 42.82 5.04 -9.15
CA LEU A 13 41.59 5.58 -8.53
C LEU A 13 40.41 4.72 -8.99
N CYS A 14 40.37 3.48 -8.50
CA CYS A 14 39.19 2.62 -8.55
C CYS A 14 39.28 1.67 -7.36
N ALA A 15 38.13 1.42 -6.73
CA ALA A 15 37.91 0.59 -5.55
C ALA A 15 38.11 1.28 -4.19
N LEU A 16 37.30 2.32 -3.93
CA LEU A 16 36.83 2.67 -2.58
C LEU A 16 35.44 3.31 -2.70
N CYS A 17 34.50 2.59 -3.32
CA CYS A 17 33.07 2.86 -3.12
C CYS A 17 32.67 2.11 -1.84
N ALA A 18 32.97 2.71 -0.69
CA ALA A 18 32.45 2.25 0.58
C ALA A 18 30.93 2.48 0.58
N PHE A 19 30.18 1.37 0.55
CA PHE A 19 28.77 1.34 0.88
C PHE A 19 28.59 1.88 2.31
N PHE A 20 28.24 3.15 2.44
CA PHE A 20 27.64 3.66 3.67
C PHE A 20 26.14 3.36 3.59
N ALA A 21 25.77 2.16 4.02
CA ALA A 21 24.42 1.89 4.47
C ALA A 21 24.22 2.68 5.77
N ILE A 22 23.81 3.93 5.65
CA ILE A 22 23.37 4.73 6.78
C ILE A 22 21.99 4.18 7.16
N ALA A 23 21.98 3.26 8.13
CA ALA A 23 20.75 2.80 8.77
C ALA A 23 20.11 3.99 9.48
N HIS A 24 18.99 4.48 8.96
CA HIS A 24 18.07 5.38 9.66
C HIS A 24 16.72 4.67 9.73
N SER A 25 16.29 4.36 10.95
CA SER A 25 14.97 3.83 11.35
C SER A 25 14.35 2.78 10.41
N SER A 26 14.63 1.51 10.72
CA SER A 26 14.01 0.32 10.16
C SER A 26 12.49 0.30 10.38
N PHE A 27 11.74 0.61 9.33
CA PHE A 27 10.36 0.18 9.13
C PHE A 27 10.35 -0.97 8.12
N ALA A 28 9.28 -1.76 8.07
CA ALA A 28 9.05 -2.71 6.98
C ALA A 28 9.36 -2.01 5.63
N GLU A 29 10.41 -2.47 4.96
CA GLU A 29 11.20 -1.64 4.06
C GLU A 29 10.54 -1.61 2.68
N ARG A 30 9.81 -0.51 2.38
CA ARG A 30 9.43 -0.19 1.00
C ARG A 30 10.71 -0.20 0.16
N THR A 31 10.76 -1.06 -0.85
CA THR A 31 11.95 -1.25 -1.68
C THR A 31 12.08 -0.09 -2.65
N GLY A 32 13.06 0.78 -2.43
CA GLY A 32 13.45 1.84 -3.37
C GLY A 32 14.33 1.31 -4.50
N PHE A 33 14.40 2.08 -5.60
CA PHE A 33 15.27 1.77 -6.73
C PHE A 33 16.33 2.85 -6.87
N SER A 34 17.61 2.46 -6.89
CA SER A 34 18.74 3.41 -6.88
C SER A 34 18.67 4.48 -7.97
N ILE A 35 18.09 4.15 -9.12
CA ILE A 35 17.95 5.08 -10.25
C ILE A 35 16.91 6.18 -10.01
N TYR A 36 15.99 5.99 -9.06
CA TYR A 36 14.92 6.94 -8.71
C TYR A 36 15.11 7.56 -7.31
N GLY A 37 16.11 7.12 -6.54
CA GLY A 37 16.19 7.42 -5.12
C GLY A 37 14.97 6.85 -4.37
N ASP A 38 14.37 7.66 -3.49
CA ASP A 38 13.22 7.26 -2.66
C ASP A 38 11.86 7.60 -3.30
N GLU A 39 11.83 8.05 -4.56
CA GLU A 39 10.59 8.55 -5.17
C GLU A 39 9.72 7.46 -5.79
N VAL A 40 10.35 6.43 -6.37
CA VAL A 40 9.66 5.24 -6.90
C VAL A 40 9.99 4.07 -6.00
N THR A 41 8.96 3.45 -5.44
CA THR A 41 9.12 2.35 -4.50
C THR A 41 8.17 1.20 -4.80
N MET A 42 8.45 0.02 -4.27
CA MET A 42 7.51 -1.10 -4.19
C MET A 42 7.35 -1.53 -2.73
N ASP A 43 6.12 -1.63 -2.24
CA ASP A 43 5.82 -2.29 -0.95
C ASP A 43 5.62 -3.78 -1.22
N LEU A 44 6.73 -4.49 -1.45
CA LEU A 44 6.72 -5.91 -1.80
C LEU A 44 6.23 -6.76 -0.62
N PRO A 45 5.53 -7.87 -0.86
CA PRO A 45 5.26 -8.86 0.18
C PRO A 45 6.54 -9.33 0.87
N GLU A 46 6.48 -9.48 2.18
CA GLU A 46 7.65 -9.83 3.02
C GLU A 46 8.33 -11.13 2.58
N GLY A 47 9.66 -11.20 2.69
CA GLY A 47 10.41 -12.36 2.20
C GLY A 47 10.49 -12.47 0.67
N THR A 48 10.25 -11.36 -0.05
CA THR A 48 10.58 -11.24 -1.48
C THR A 48 12.03 -10.78 -1.62
N ASN A 49 12.87 -11.58 -2.26
CA ASN A 49 14.31 -11.37 -2.36
C ASN A 49 14.75 -11.14 -3.81
N VAL A 50 15.74 -10.26 -4.01
CA VAL A 50 16.45 -10.14 -5.30
C VAL A 50 17.38 -11.34 -5.49
N THR A 51 17.15 -12.10 -6.55
CA THR A 51 17.95 -13.28 -6.92
C THR A 51 18.93 -13.00 -8.06
N GLU A 52 18.62 -12.02 -8.90
CA GLU A 52 19.49 -11.59 -10.00
C GLU A 52 19.25 -10.09 -10.27
N SER A 53 20.30 -9.37 -10.66
CA SER A 53 20.20 -7.98 -11.13
C SER A 53 21.32 -7.64 -12.10
N ASN A 54 21.14 -6.58 -12.90
CA ASN A 54 22.23 -6.01 -13.69
C ASN A 54 22.95 -4.87 -12.95
N ALA A 55 24.13 -4.49 -13.45
CA ALA A 55 24.95 -3.44 -12.85
C ALA A 55 24.29 -2.06 -12.96
N GLU A 56 23.46 -1.84 -13.99
CA GLU A 56 22.79 -0.56 -14.23
C GLU A 56 21.53 -0.35 -13.36
N GLY A 57 21.08 -1.37 -12.61
CA GLY A 57 19.89 -1.26 -11.77
C GLY A 57 18.58 -1.11 -12.56
N THR A 58 18.51 -1.69 -13.74
CA THR A 58 17.33 -1.64 -14.64
C THR A 58 16.69 -3.00 -14.89
N TYR A 59 17.24 -4.07 -14.30
CA TYR A 59 16.74 -5.42 -14.33
C TYR A 59 16.91 -6.07 -12.96
N PHE A 60 15.83 -6.70 -12.49
CA PHE A 60 15.82 -7.49 -11.27
C PHE A 60 14.96 -8.74 -11.47
N LEU A 61 15.46 -9.89 -11.02
CA LEU A 61 14.68 -11.10 -10.84
C LEU A 61 14.45 -11.32 -9.33
N LEU A 62 13.19 -11.34 -8.93
CA LEU A 62 12.74 -11.52 -7.56
C LEU A 62 12.20 -12.94 -7.36
N ALA A 63 12.33 -13.46 -6.15
CA ALA A 63 11.68 -14.70 -5.72
C ALA A 63 11.13 -14.54 -4.30
N SER A 64 9.97 -15.16 -4.03
CA SER A 64 9.41 -15.21 -2.69
C SER A 64 9.82 -16.48 -1.95
N ASP A 65 10.10 -16.34 -0.66
CA ASP A 65 10.34 -17.47 0.25
C ASP A 65 9.04 -18.16 0.69
N ALA A 66 7.88 -17.51 0.52
CA ALA A 66 6.60 -17.98 1.04
C ALA A 66 5.84 -18.93 0.09
N ALA A 67 6.06 -18.79 -1.22
CA ALA A 67 5.44 -19.61 -2.25
C ALA A 67 6.32 -19.55 -3.52
N PRO A 68 6.18 -20.49 -4.49
CA PRO A 68 6.99 -20.50 -5.73
C PRO A 68 6.54 -19.42 -6.72
N VAL A 69 6.64 -18.17 -6.28
CA VAL A 69 6.35 -16.95 -7.04
C VAL A 69 7.67 -16.28 -7.39
N LYS A 70 7.80 -15.91 -8.66
CA LYS A 70 8.91 -15.10 -9.17
C LYS A 70 8.37 -13.80 -9.74
N ALA A 71 9.20 -12.77 -9.74
CA ALA A 71 8.89 -11.53 -10.43
C ALA A 71 10.08 -11.00 -11.24
N LEU A 72 9.78 -10.44 -12.39
CA LEU A 72 10.71 -9.72 -13.24
C LEU A 72 10.40 -8.24 -13.14
N VAL A 73 11.37 -7.45 -12.67
CA VAL A 73 11.32 -6.00 -12.78
C VAL A 73 12.24 -5.55 -13.90
N ARG A 74 11.74 -4.70 -14.80
CA ARG A 74 12.48 -4.09 -15.90
C ARG A 74 12.18 -2.61 -15.97
N ILE A 75 13.23 -1.82 -16.18
CA ILE A 75 13.13 -0.38 -16.35
C ILE A 75 13.66 -0.01 -17.71
N TYR A 76 12.80 0.51 -18.56
CA TYR A 76 13.16 0.97 -19.89
C TYR A 76 13.41 2.47 -19.87
N GLY A 77 14.56 2.87 -20.41
CA GLY A 77 14.90 4.28 -20.60
C GLY A 77 13.91 4.98 -21.53
N ALA A 78 13.84 6.31 -21.41
CA ALA A 78 12.96 7.14 -22.22
C ALA A 78 13.11 6.85 -23.72
N LYS A 79 11.99 6.89 -24.45
CA LYS A 79 11.89 6.66 -25.90
C LYS A 79 12.24 5.25 -26.39
N ARG A 80 12.48 4.28 -25.50
CA ARG A 80 12.69 2.87 -25.91
C ARG A 80 11.41 2.25 -26.49
N TYR A 81 10.26 2.66 -25.96
CA TYR A 81 8.93 2.28 -26.38
C TYR A 81 8.04 3.52 -26.34
N ASP A 82 7.03 3.57 -27.21
CA ASP A 82 6.14 4.72 -27.31
C ASP A 82 5.06 4.71 -26.21
N SER A 83 4.71 3.52 -25.69
CA SER A 83 3.70 3.34 -24.64
C SER A 83 4.02 2.23 -23.65
N ALA A 84 3.36 2.27 -22.47
CA ALA A 84 3.43 1.18 -21.50
C ALA A 84 2.92 -0.14 -22.07
N LEU A 85 1.91 -0.11 -22.95
CA LEU A 85 1.35 -1.29 -23.61
C LEU A 85 2.36 -1.94 -24.57
N GLU A 86 3.05 -1.14 -25.37
CA GLU A 86 4.08 -1.63 -26.28
C GLU A 86 5.24 -2.27 -25.52
N ALA A 87 5.71 -1.61 -24.45
CA ALA A 87 6.74 -2.17 -23.58
C ALA A 87 6.31 -3.47 -22.91
N LEU A 88 5.06 -3.54 -22.44
CA LEU A 88 4.52 -4.74 -21.79
C LEU A 88 4.43 -5.91 -22.78
N ASN A 89 3.79 -5.72 -23.94
CA ASN A 89 3.68 -6.74 -24.98
C ASN A 89 5.06 -7.22 -25.43
N GLY A 90 5.95 -6.29 -25.84
CA GLY A 90 7.28 -6.66 -26.32
C GLY A 90 8.20 -7.30 -25.27
N SER A 91 7.85 -7.17 -23.97
CA SER A 91 8.53 -7.89 -22.89
C SER A 91 7.95 -9.29 -22.70
N LEU A 92 6.61 -9.42 -22.65
CA LEU A 92 5.94 -10.70 -22.45
C LEU A 92 6.11 -11.64 -23.64
N GLU A 93 6.13 -11.15 -24.89
CA GLU A 93 6.41 -11.96 -26.09
C GLU A 93 7.73 -12.76 -26.02
N LYS A 94 8.69 -12.29 -25.21
CA LYS A 94 10.00 -12.95 -25.06
C LYS A 94 10.03 -14.03 -23.99
N ILE A 95 9.10 -13.96 -23.03
CA ILE A 95 9.18 -14.77 -21.82
C ILE A 95 7.91 -15.58 -21.53
N ALA A 96 6.76 -15.23 -22.11
CA ALA A 96 5.47 -15.79 -21.77
C ALA A 96 4.70 -16.27 -23.02
N GLU A 97 3.88 -17.31 -22.81
CA GLU A 97 2.88 -17.80 -23.77
C GLU A 97 1.49 -17.68 -23.14
N GLY A 98 0.44 -17.54 -23.97
CA GLY A 98 -0.94 -17.42 -23.50
C GLY A 98 -1.16 -16.22 -22.57
N PHE A 99 -0.72 -15.03 -23.00
CA PHE A 99 -0.92 -13.79 -22.26
C PHE A 99 -1.86 -12.84 -23.00
N SER A 100 -2.54 -11.98 -22.25
CA SER A 100 -3.32 -10.87 -22.78
C SER A 100 -2.95 -9.58 -22.06
N CYS A 101 -2.93 -8.46 -22.77
CA CYS A 101 -2.60 -7.15 -22.23
C CYS A 101 -3.67 -6.14 -22.62
N GLY A 102 -3.90 -5.16 -21.74
CA GLY A 102 -4.74 -4.01 -22.03
C GLY A 102 -4.15 -2.74 -21.42
N ALA A 103 -4.61 -1.59 -21.90
CA ALA A 103 -4.19 -0.29 -21.42
C ALA A 103 -5.41 0.54 -21.04
N ILE A 104 -5.40 1.01 -19.80
CA ILE A 104 -6.35 1.99 -19.26
C ILE A 104 -5.47 2.98 -18.48
N PRO A 105 -5.59 4.30 -18.71
CA PRO A 105 -4.82 5.28 -17.95
C PRO A 105 -5.03 5.13 -16.44
N TRP A 106 -3.97 5.33 -15.66
CA TRP A 106 -4.02 5.26 -14.19
C TRP A 106 -3.63 6.62 -13.62
N ASN A 107 -4.62 7.36 -13.10
CA ASN A 107 -4.46 8.75 -12.68
C ASN A 107 -3.72 9.61 -13.74
N LYS A 108 -4.21 9.57 -14.99
CA LYS A 108 -3.61 10.24 -16.17
C LYS A 108 -2.21 9.74 -16.57
N ARG A 109 -1.65 8.73 -15.89
CA ARG A 109 -0.40 8.08 -16.27
C ARG A 109 -0.65 6.99 -17.31
N ASP A 110 0.30 6.84 -18.24
CA ASP A 110 0.35 5.74 -19.20
C ASP A 110 0.64 4.43 -18.45
N ARG A 111 -0.34 3.52 -18.48
CA ARG A 111 -0.29 2.21 -17.81
C ARG A 111 -0.86 1.14 -18.73
N ALA A 112 -0.21 -0.01 -18.73
CA ALA A 112 -0.78 -1.26 -19.20
C ALA A 112 -0.69 -2.36 -18.14
N CYS A 113 -1.63 -3.30 -18.19
CA CYS A 113 -1.62 -4.50 -17.37
C CYS A 113 -1.85 -5.73 -18.24
N GLY A 114 -1.41 -6.88 -17.77
CA GLY A 114 -1.58 -8.14 -18.47
C GLY A 114 -1.74 -9.33 -17.54
N ILE A 115 -2.33 -10.39 -18.09
CA ILE A 115 -2.56 -11.68 -17.44
C ILE A 115 -1.78 -12.73 -18.23
N ILE A 116 -1.11 -13.63 -17.53
CA ILE A 116 -0.37 -14.77 -18.09
C ILE A 116 -1.11 -16.04 -17.66
N GLU A 117 -1.46 -16.94 -18.60
CA GLU A 117 -2.32 -18.10 -18.31
C GLU A 117 -1.72 -19.45 -18.70
N GLU A 118 -0.71 -19.48 -19.58
CA GLU A 118 -0.14 -20.74 -20.07
C GLU A 118 1.27 -21.01 -19.53
N LYS A 119 2.27 -20.25 -19.98
CA LYS A 119 3.68 -20.52 -19.65
C LYS A 119 4.50 -19.27 -19.44
N VAL A 120 5.55 -19.42 -18.63
CA VAL A 120 6.68 -18.50 -18.56
C VAL A 120 7.97 -19.30 -18.73
N LEU A 121 8.81 -18.89 -19.67
CA LEU A 121 10.08 -19.54 -20.03
C LEU A 121 9.91 -21.05 -20.27
N GLY A 122 8.87 -21.42 -21.02
CA GLY A 122 8.53 -22.82 -21.35
C GLY A 122 7.96 -23.64 -20.20
N THR A 123 7.81 -23.07 -18.99
CA THR A 123 7.23 -23.76 -17.83
C THR A 123 5.78 -23.34 -17.63
N PRO A 124 4.84 -24.27 -17.40
CA PRO A 124 3.46 -23.93 -17.05
C PRO A 124 3.41 -22.96 -15.88
N ALA A 125 2.76 -21.82 -16.08
CA ALA A 125 2.70 -20.74 -15.11
C ALA A 125 1.50 -19.84 -15.34
N ALA A 126 1.07 -19.17 -14.27
CA ALA A 126 0.07 -18.11 -14.33
C ALA A 126 0.52 -16.91 -13.51
N GLY A 127 0.07 -15.71 -13.88
CA GLY A 127 0.54 -14.49 -13.25
C GLY A 127 -0.04 -13.21 -13.81
N TYR A 128 0.52 -12.10 -13.34
CA TYR A 128 0.09 -10.75 -13.66
C TYR A 128 1.29 -9.90 -14.01
N ALA A 129 1.09 -8.95 -14.91
CA ALA A 129 2.12 -8.00 -15.26
C ALA A 129 1.56 -6.59 -15.31
N VAL A 130 2.36 -5.61 -14.91
CA VAL A 130 2.06 -4.19 -14.97
C VAL A 130 3.21 -3.46 -15.64
N CYS A 131 2.89 -2.43 -16.40
CA CYS A 131 3.85 -1.48 -16.94
C CYS A 131 3.30 -0.07 -16.70
N VAL A 132 4.07 0.81 -16.08
CA VAL A 132 3.69 2.18 -15.75
C VAL A 132 4.77 3.14 -16.20
N ARG A 133 4.38 4.23 -16.85
CA ARG A 133 5.26 5.36 -17.14
C ARG A 133 5.52 6.17 -15.88
N ILE A 134 6.79 6.28 -15.51
CA ILE A 134 7.26 7.10 -14.40
C ILE A 134 7.35 8.55 -14.87
N PRO A 135 6.56 9.48 -14.31
CA PRO A 135 6.42 10.83 -14.85
C PRO A 135 7.71 11.65 -14.88
N LYS A 136 8.57 11.48 -13.86
CA LYS A 136 9.75 12.32 -13.66
C LYS A 136 10.81 12.17 -14.75
N ASP A 137 11.11 10.93 -15.12
CA ASP A 137 12.22 10.58 -16.02
C ASP A 137 11.73 10.06 -17.38
N ASP A 138 10.42 10.02 -17.59
CA ASP A 138 9.76 9.47 -18.78
C ASP A 138 10.21 8.03 -19.10
N THR A 139 10.53 7.26 -18.05
CA THR A 139 10.89 5.85 -18.12
C THR A 139 9.66 4.96 -17.99
N LEU A 140 9.75 3.71 -18.44
CA LEU A 140 8.71 2.70 -18.24
C LEU A 140 9.19 1.67 -17.22
N PHE A 141 8.42 1.54 -16.14
CA PHE A 141 8.62 0.54 -15.10
C PHE A 141 7.71 -0.65 -15.35
N LEU A 142 8.28 -1.82 -15.59
CA LEU A 142 7.56 -3.07 -15.79
C LEU A 142 7.82 -4.02 -14.62
N CYS A 143 6.76 -4.62 -14.10
CA CYS A 143 6.81 -5.76 -13.18
C CYS A 143 5.92 -6.88 -13.70
N ALA A 144 6.49 -8.06 -13.98
CA ALA A 144 5.75 -9.27 -14.30
C ALA A 144 5.97 -10.30 -13.20
N ALA A 145 4.93 -10.73 -12.50
CA ALA A 145 4.98 -11.70 -11.40
C ALA A 145 4.17 -12.95 -11.75
N TRP A 146 4.72 -14.13 -11.51
CA TRP A 146 4.10 -15.40 -11.88
C TRP A 146 4.43 -16.52 -10.90
N THR A 147 3.59 -17.57 -10.91
CA THR A 147 3.76 -18.81 -10.15
C THR A 147 3.67 -20.02 -11.06
N THR A 148 4.42 -21.07 -10.75
CA THR A 148 4.25 -22.39 -11.39
C THR A 148 3.11 -23.20 -10.77
N GLN A 149 2.58 -22.77 -9.62
CA GLN A 149 1.41 -23.37 -8.97
C GLN A 149 0.13 -22.63 -9.38
N LYS A 150 -0.24 -22.73 -10.66
CA LYS A 150 -1.35 -21.96 -11.24
C LYS A 150 -2.72 -22.18 -10.58
N ASP A 151 -2.95 -23.33 -9.94
CA ASP A 151 -4.21 -23.65 -9.28
C ASP A 151 -4.20 -23.29 -7.77
N ASN A 152 -3.08 -22.75 -7.26
CA ASN A 152 -2.95 -22.32 -5.87
C ASN A 152 -3.35 -20.84 -5.74
N VAL A 153 -4.49 -20.60 -5.07
CA VAL A 153 -5.06 -19.27 -4.87
C VAL A 153 -4.08 -18.35 -4.14
N GLN A 154 -3.44 -18.81 -3.06
CA GLN A 154 -2.49 -17.98 -2.31
C GLN A 154 -1.27 -17.59 -3.14
N ALA A 155 -0.74 -18.50 -3.97
CA ALA A 155 0.39 -18.21 -4.85
C ALA A 155 0.02 -17.19 -5.95
N LEU A 156 -1.20 -17.28 -6.50
CA LEU A 156 -1.72 -16.28 -7.43
C LEU A 156 -1.98 -14.93 -6.76
N SER A 157 -2.56 -14.92 -5.55
CA SER A 157 -2.74 -13.70 -4.76
C SER A 157 -1.41 -13.01 -4.47
N LEU A 158 -0.36 -13.78 -4.17
CA LEU A 158 0.98 -13.25 -3.97
C LEU A 158 1.56 -12.65 -5.25
N ALA A 159 1.42 -13.32 -6.40
CA ALA A 159 1.83 -12.76 -7.69
C ALA A 159 1.09 -11.45 -8.01
N ALA A 160 -0.23 -11.40 -7.78
CA ALA A 160 -1.03 -10.20 -7.94
C ALA A 160 -0.59 -9.07 -6.99
N SER A 161 -0.33 -9.38 -5.71
CA SER A 161 0.13 -8.40 -4.72
C SER A 161 1.50 -7.81 -5.08
N ILE A 162 2.43 -8.61 -5.61
CA ILE A 162 3.71 -8.12 -6.14
C ILE A 162 3.48 -7.16 -7.31
N ALA A 163 2.67 -7.56 -8.30
CA ALA A 163 2.37 -6.72 -9.46
C ALA A 163 1.66 -5.40 -9.07
N ASP A 164 0.85 -5.41 -8.02
CA ASP A 164 0.11 -4.23 -7.54
C ASP A 164 0.92 -3.33 -6.57
N SER A 165 2.15 -3.72 -6.21
CA SER A 165 2.91 -3.06 -5.14
C SER A 165 3.63 -1.77 -5.53
N LEU A 166 3.63 -1.37 -6.81
CA LEU A 166 4.37 -0.21 -7.32
C LEU A 166 3.77 1.12 -6.87
N TYR A 167 4.63 2.03 -6.41
CA TYR A 167 4.38 3.44 -6.15
C TYR A 167 5.23 4.27 -7.12
N PRO A 168 4.66 4.77 -8.24
CA PRO A 168 5.41 5.51 -9.25
C PRO A 168 5.85 6.92 -8.81
N ASP A 169 5.26 7.45 -7.74
CA ASP A 169 5.59 8.74 -7.13
C ASP A 169 4.93 8.87 -5.75
N ARG A 170 5.16 9.99 -5.06
CA ARG A 170 4.60 10.23 -3.72
C ARG A 170 3.08 10.35 -3.67
N SER A 171 2.40 10.78 -4.74
CA SER A 171 0.91 10.87 -4.67
C SER A 171 0.29 9.47 -4.65
N SER A 172 0.98 8.49 -5.23
CA SER A 172 0.51 7.11 -5.27
C SER A 172 0.41 6.40 -3.90
N PHE A 173 0.91 7.01 -2.82
CA PHE A 173 0.66 6.55 -1.44
C PHE A 173 -0.81 6.62 -1.03
N PHE A 174 -1.59 7.44 -1.73
CA PHE A 174 -3.01 7.64 -1.51
C PHE A 174 -3.81 7.23 -2.75
N GLU A 175 -3.31 6.27 -3.54
CA GLU A 175 -3.97 5.80 -4.76
C GLU A 175 -3.96 4.26 -4.83
N CYS A 176 -5.09 3.69 -5.23
CA CYS A 176 -5.22 2.27 -5.57
C CYS A 176 -4.10 1.80 -6.49
N GLY A 177 -3.54 0.62 -6.24
CA GLY A 177 -2.44 0.04 -7.01
C GLY A 177 -2.75 -0.13 -8.50
N PRO A 178 -1.71 -0.25 -9.35
CA PRO A 178 -1.86 -0.25 -10.80
C PRO A 178 -2.66 -1.44 -11.34
N LEU A 179 -2.57 -2.62 -10.71
CA LEU A 179 -3.31 -3.81 -11.12
C LEU A 179 -4.76 -3.76 -10.65
N THR A 180 -5.00 -3.43 -9.38
CA THR A 180 -6.36 -3.37 -8.81
C THR A 180 -7.21 -2.34 -9.54
N SER A 181 -6.67 -1.15 -9.79
CA SER A 181 -7.35 -0.10 -10.56
C SER A 181 -7.47 -0.40 -12.07
N PHE A 182 -6.84 -1.47 -12.57
CA PHE A 182 -7.04 -1.95 -13.93
C PHE A 182 -8.17 -2.98 -14.00
N ILE A 183 -8.24 -3.87 -13.01
CA ILE A 183 -9.31 -4.87 -12.87
C ILE A 183 -10.65 -4.17 -12.60
N PHE A 184 -10.62 -3.13 -11.77
CA PHE A 184 -11.78 -2.31 -11.42
C PHE A 184 -11.55 -0.87 -11.91
N PRO A 185 -11.70 -0.61 -13.22
CA PRO A 185 -11.65 0.75 -13.72
C PRO A 185 -12.83 1.54 -13.17
N GLY A 186 -12.63 2.83 -12.87
CA GLY A 186 -13.70 3.68 -12.37
C GLY A 186 -14.90 3.70 -13.31
N GLU A 187 -16.09 3.55 -12.74
CA GLU A 187 -17.38 3.54 -13.42
C GLU A 187 -18.16 4.84 -13.12
N GLU A 188 -19.47 4.72 -12.94
CA GLU A 188 -20.34 5.81 -12.51
C GLU A 188 -20.15 6.12 -11.02
N LYS A 189 -20.19 7.41 -10.68
CA LYS A 189 -20.21 7.87 -9.30
C LYS A 189 -21.64 7.85 -8.76
N LEU A 190 -21.87 7.05 -7.72
CA LEU A 190 -23.15 6.94 -7.04
C LEU A 190 -23.20 7.90 -5.84
N PRO A 191 -24.31 8.64 -5.66
CA PRO A 191 -24.44 9.56 -4.53
C PRO A 191 -24.52 8.79 -3.21
N VAL A 192 -23.83 9.32 -2.19
CA VAL A 192 -23.84 8.81 -0.81
C VAL A 192 -24.14 9.97 0.12
N GLU A 193 -25.03 9.75 1.09
CA GLU A 193 -25.32 10.72 2.15
C GLU A 193 -24.87 10.16 3.49
N LEU A 194 -23.97 10.89 4.16
CA LEU A 194 -23.46 10.54 5.49
C LEU A 194 -24.11 11.44 6.55
N GLN A 195 -24.38 10.87 7.72
CA GLN A 195 -24.87 11.61 8.88
C GLN A 195 -23.76 11.66 9.93
N ILE A 196 -23.10 12.82 10.06
CA ILE A 196 -21.97 13.02 10.97
C ILE A 196 -22.24 14.28 11.78
N ASP A 197 -22.20 14.17 13.12
CA ASP A 197 -22.37 15.31 14.03
C ASP A 197 -23.67 16.11 13.77
N GLY A 198 -24.76 15.40 13.44
CA GLY A 198 -26.06 16.01 13.11
C GLY A 198 -26.13 16.71 11.75
N LYS A 199 -25.10 16.59 10.91
CA LYS A 199 -25.06 17.14 9.55
C LYS A 199 -25.19 16.06 8.50
N THR A 200 -25.96 16.39 7.46
CA THR A 200 -25.94 15.66 6.19
C THR A 200 -24.75 16.10 5.35
N ILE A 201 -23.86 15.16 5.04
CA ILE A 201 -22.74 15.33 4.12
C ILE A 201 -23.07 14.58 2.85
N LYS A 202 -23.08 15.29 1.71
CA LYS A 202 -23.30 14.70 0.40
C LYS A 202 -21.95 14.41 -0.24
N THR A 203 -21.76 13.19 -0.70
CA THR A 203 -20.56 12.76 -1.41
C THR A 203 -20.94 11.73 -2.47
N SER A 204 -19.94 11.09 -3.06
CA SER A 204 -20.15 9.98 -3.97
C SER A 204 -19.02 8.97 -3.87
N LEU A 205 -19.35 7.71 -4.16
CA LEU A 205 -18.40 6.63 -4.33
C LEU A 205 -18.50 6.13 -5.77
N ASP A 206 -17.41 5.57 -6.29
CA ASP A 206 -17.51 4.79 -7.52
C ASP A 206 -18.38 3.57 -7.28
N LYS A 207 -19.19 3.20 -8.27
CA LYS A 207 -19.97 1.98 -8.21
C LYS A 207 -19.12 0.73 -7.97
N SER A 208 -17.89 0.72 -8.47
CA SER A 208 -16.95 -0.38 -8.30
C SER A 208 -16.16 -0.34 -6.98
N ASP A 209 -16.25 0.75 -6.19
CA ASP A 209 -15.37 0.95 -5.02
C ASP A 209 -15.53 -0.14 -3.96
N GLU A 210 -16.75 -0.58 -3.69
CA GLU A 210 -17.03 -1.64 -2.71
C GLU A 210 -16.42 -2.99 -3.14
N GLU A 211 -16.66 -3.41 -4.38
CA GLU A 211 -16.14 -4.68 -4.89
C GLU A 211 -14.61 -4.67 -5.01
N ALA A 212 -14.05 -3.56 -5.49
CA ALA A 212 -12.62 -3.43 -5.68
C ALA A 212 -11.85 -3.40 -4.35
N ALA A 213 -12.39 -2.71 -3.33
CA ALA A 213 -11.82 -2.71 -1.99
C ALA A 213 -11.93 -4.11 -1.35
N GLN A 214 -13.04 -4.82 -1.53
CA GLN A 214 -13.20 -6.21 -1.06
C GLN A 214 -12.19 -7.14 -1.73
N TYR A 215 -12.00 -7.02 -3.05
CA TYR A 215 -11.01 -7.80 -3.80
C TYR A 215 -9.59 -7.61 -3.24
N LEU A 216 -9.20 -6.37 -2.92
CA LEU A 216 -7.89 -6.08 -2.35
C LEU A 216 -7.74 -6.67 -0.94
N VAL A 217 -8.76 -6.50 -0.08
CA VAL A 217 -8.79 -7.09 1.26
C VAL A 217 -8.63 -8.61 1.18
N ASP A 218 -9.38 -9.28 0.32
CA ASP A 218 -9.33 -10.75 0.17
C ASP A 218 -7.99 -11.22 -0.40
N ARG A 219 -7.43 -10.49 -1.37
CA ARG A 219 -6.10 -10.78 -1.92
C ARG A 219 -5.03 -10.69 -0.86
N GLU A 220 -4.96 -9.60 -0.12
CA GLU A 220 -3.91 -9.39 0.89
C GLU A 220 -4.11 -10.31 2.10
N TYR A 221 -5.35 -10.66 2.45
CA TYR A 221 -5.63 -11.72 3.42
C TYR A 221 -5.14 -13.08 2.92
N SER A 222 -5.42 -13.45 1.67
CA SER A 222 -4.92 -14.68 1.05
C SER A 222 -3.39 -14.76 1.09
N VAL A 223 -2.70 -13.63 0.87
CA VAL A 223 -1.24 -13.53 1.03
C VAL A 223 -0.84 -13.76 2.49
N SER A 224 -1.52 -13.14 3.46
CA SER A 224 -1.16 -13.27 4.88
C SER A 224 -1.27 -14.72 5.40
N LEU A 225 -2.17 -15.53 4.82
CA LEU A 225 -2.30 -16.95 5.14
C LEU A 225 -1.01 -17.76 4.87
N LEU A 226 -0.16 -17.33 3.94
CA LEU A 226 1.14 -17.98 3.68
C LEU A 226 2.12 -17.81 4.85
N TYR A 227 1.89 -16.84 5.74
CA TYR A 227 2.85 -16.42 6.77
C TYR A 227 2.39 -16.75 8.20
N GLN A 228 1.29 -17.47 8.40
CA GLN A 228 0.76 -17.77 9.75
C GLN A 228 1.77 -18.42 10.72
N LYS A 229 2.73 -19.16 10.18
CA LYS A 229 3.80 -19.83 10.95
C LYS A 229 5.18 -19.21 10.70
N SER A 230 5.24 -18.14 9.90
CA SER A 230 6.48 -17.45 9.57
C SER A 230 6.92 -16.55 10.72
N PRO A 231 8.24 -16.36 10.94
CA PRO A 231 8.71 -15.29 11.83
C PRO A 231 8.31 -13.88 11.34
N LEU A 232 7.98 -13.72 10.05
CA LEU A 232 7.60 -12.44 9.42
C LEU A 232 6.11 -12.08 9.57
N TRP A 233 5.35 -12.81 10.39
CA TRP A 233 3.90 -12.63 10.47
C TRP A 233 3.49 -11.22 10.87
N LYS A 234 4.30 -10.51 11.69
CA LYS A 234 4.00 -9.15 12.14
C LYS A 234 4.13 -8.15 11.01
N GLU A 235 5.21 -8.24 10.26
CA GLU A 235 5.53 -7.37 9.12
C GLU A 235 4.49 -7.54 8.01
N VAL A 236 4.07 -8.78 7.77
CA VAL A 236 2.99 -9.10 6.83
C VAL A 236 1.66 -8.51 7.28
N TRP A 237 1.36 -8.56 8.58
CA TRP A 237 0.15 -7.96 9.12
C TRP A 237 0.16 -6.42 9.02
N GLN A 238 1.30 -5.80 9.29
CA GLN A 238 1.47 -4.36 9.03
C GLN A 238 1.26 -4.03 7.55
N ARG A 239 1.86 -4.81 6.65
CA ARG A 239 1.70 -4.60 5.20
C ARG A 239 0.26 -4.77 4.74
N TYR A 240 -0.46 -5.76 5.26
CA TYR A 240 -1.88 -5.98 4.98
C TYR A 240 -2.70 -4.68 5.19
N TYR A 241 -2.54 -4.03 6.33
CA TYR A 241 -3.22 -2.76 6.60
C TYR A 241 -2.67 -1.59 5.78
N ARG A 242 -1.36 -1.52 5.50
CA ARG A 242 -0.81 -0.47 4.60
C ARG A 242 -1.42 -0.55 3.20
N MET A 243 -1.60 -1.76 2.67
CA MET A 243 -2.21 -1.96 1.35
C MET A 243 -3.69 -1.54 1.35
N ILE A 244 -4.43 -1.87 2.41
CA ILE A 244 -5.83 -1.43 2.60
C ILE A 244 -5.92 0.08 2.71
N PHE A 245 -5.04 0.70 3.51
CA PHE A 245 -4.97 2.16 3.64
C PHE A 245 -4.77 2.81 2.28
N ARG A 246 -3.74 2.36 1.53
CA ARG A 246 -3.37 2.93 0.24
C ARG A 246 -4.56 2.92 -0.74
N ASP A 247 -5.25 1.78 -0.84
CA ASP A 247 -6.44 1.66 -1.70
C ASP A 247 -7.58 2.56 -1.22
N SER A 248 -7.88 2.49 0.08
CA SER A 248 -9.01 3.21 0.66
C SER A 248 -8.83 4.72 0.61
N ALA A 249 -7.63 5.24 0.86
CA ALA A 249 -7.36 6.67 0.83
C ALA A 249 -7.66 7.30 -0.53
N GLY A 250 -7.35 6.60 -1.63
CA GLY A 250 -7.70 7.05 -2.97
C GLY A 250 -9.21 7.09 -3.20
N ARG A 251 -9.90 6.00 -2.84
CA ARG A 251 -11.36 5.88 -3.02
C ARG A 251 -12.15 6.87 -2.17
N LEU A 252 -11.68 7.11 -0.95
CA LEU A 252 -12.37 7.94 0.04
C LEU A 252 -11.91 9.41 0.02
N SER A 253 -10.93 9.78 -0.80
CA SER A 253 -10.40 11.15 -0.87
C SER A 253 -11.48 12.23 -0.95
N GLN A 254 -12.42 12.12 -1.89
CA GLN A 254 -13.55 13.06 -2.02
C GLN A 254 -14.50 13.03 -0.82
N THR A 255 -14.71 11.84 -0.23
CA THR A 255 -15.53 11.72 0.98
C THR A 255 -14.84 12.44 2.14
N ALA A 256 -13.55 12.20 2.35
CA ALA A 256 -12.78 12.85 3.39
C ALA A 256 -12.77 14.37 3.24
N GLU A 257 -12.57 14.88 2.03
CA GLU A 257 -12.67 16.32 1.72
C GLU A 257 -14.06 16.87 2.10
N ASN A 258 -15.14 16.25 1.62
CA ASN A 258 -16.50 16.72 1.90
C ASN A 258 -16.85 16.68 3.40
N VAL A 259 -16.35 15.67 4.12
CA VAL A 259 -16.50 15.56 5.57
C VAL A 259 -15.72 16.66 6.27
N TYR A 260 -14.46 16.86 5.90
CA TYR A 260 -13.60 17.90 6.45
C TYR A 260 -14.21 19.29 6.25
N GLU A 261 -14.58 19.66 5.02
CA GLU A 261 -15.20 20.95 4.70
C GLU A 261 -16.47 21.22 5.51
N LYS A 262 -17.26 20.18 5.80
CA LYS A 262 -18.54 20.34 6.50
C LYS A 262 -18.39 20.38 8.01
N ILE A 263 -17.39 19.70 8.58
CA ILE A 263 -17.26 19.49 10.03
C ILE A 263 -16.18 20.39 10.62
N ALA A 264 -15.01 20.50 9.98
CA ALA A 264 -13.86 21.25 10.49
C ALA A 264 -14.15 22.73 10.82
N PRO A 265 -14.99 23.49 10.07
CA PRO A 265 -15.27 24.89 10.40
C PRO A 265 -15.93 25.14 11.77
N GLU A 266 -16.53 24.12 12.39
CA GLU A 266 -17.13 24.21 13.73
C GLU A 266 -16.23 23.63 14.83
N CYS A 267 -15.02 23.21 14.48
CA CYS A 267 -14.05 22.64 15.39
C CYS A 267 -13.04 23.72 15.81
N SER A 268 -12.68 23.76 17.09
CA SER A 268 -11.65 24.69 17.58
C SER A 268 -10.25 24.30 17.11
N ASP A 269 -10.03 23.01 16.87
CA ASP A 269 -8.78 22.43 16.40
C ASP A 269 -9.02 21.04 15.79
N MET A 270 -7.93 20.42 15.32
CA MET A 270 -7.97 19.10 14.69
C MET A 270 -8.31 17.96 15.65
N THR A 271 -8.08 18.12 16.95
CA THR A 271 -8.53 17.13 17.93
C THR A 271 -10.04 17.16 18.11
N SER A 272 -10.65 18.35 18.03
CA SER A 272 -12.10 18.52 18.07
C SER A 272 -12.76 17.94 16.81
N TYR A 273 -12.13 18.10 15.64
CA TYR A 273 -12.54 17.43 14.40
C TYR A 273 -12.43 15.90 14.53
N ALA A 274 -11.27 15.40 14.95
CA ALA A 274 -11.04 13.98 15.18
C ALA A 274 -12.03 13.38 16.19
N GLN A 275 -12.43 14.14 17.23
CA GLN A 275 -13.40 13.69 18.22
C GLN A 275 -14.81 13.51 17.64
N LYS A 276 -15.20 14.35 16.68
CA LYS A 276 -16.47 14.19 15.94
C LYS A 276 -16.44 12.95 15.05
N LEU A 277 -15.31 12.69 14.37
CA LEU A 277 -15.12 11.47 13.60
C LEU A 277 -15.17 10.22 14.50
N LEU A 278 -14.47 10.25 15.63
CA LEU A 278 -14.47 9.15 16.61
C LEU A 278 -15.88 8.85 17.14
N PHE A 279 -16.64 9.89 17.48
CA PHE A 279 -18.02 9.71 17.93
C PHE A 279 -18.89 9.10 16.83
N TRP A 280 -18.74 9.54 15.58
CA TRP A 280 -19.47 8.98 14.44
C TRP A 280 -19.14 7.49 14.24
N THR A 281 -17.86 7.12 14.19
CA THR A 281 -17.44 5.73 13.95
C THR A 281 -17.83 4.78 15.09
N GLN A 282 -17.83 5.24 16.34
CA GLN A 282 -18.34 4.49 17.50
C GLN A 282 -19.83 4.11 17.37
N ASN A 283 -20.60 4.88 16.60
CA ASN A 283 -22.03 4.68 16.41
C ASN A 283 -22.39 3.94 15.11
N LEU A 284 -21.40 3.55 14.29
CA LEU A 284 -21.64 2.65 13.17
C LEU A 284 -22.10 1.27 13.69
N ASP A 285 -22.73 0.48 12.83
CA ASP A 285 -23.14 -0.89 13.18
C ASP A 285 -21.92 -1.80 13.29
N TYR A 286 -21.86 -2.59 14.36
CA TYR A 286 -20.74 -3.50 14.62
C TYR A 286 -21.10 -4.93 14.22
N GLY A 287 -20.29 -5.54 13.36
CA GLY A 287 -20.47 -6.91 12.89
C GLY A 287 -19.15 -7.51 12.43
N ARG A 288 -18.84 -8.71 12.93
CA ARG A 288 -17.62 -9.45 12.59
C ARG A 288 -17.94 -10.59 11.63
N ASN A 289 -17.04 -10.82 10.66
CA ASN A 289 -17.08 -11.97 9.79
C ASN A 289 -15.85 -12.85 10.03
N LEU A 290 -15.95 -13.68 11.07
CA LEU A 290 -14.88 -14.59 11.50
C LEU A 290 -14.54 -15.70 10.49
N LYS A 291 -15.26 -15.79 9.36
CA LYS A 291 -15.03 -16.79 8.30
C LYS A 291 -14.18 -16.25 7.14
N SER A 292 -13.90 -14.95 7.10
CA SER A 292 -13.10 -14.29 6.07
C SER A 292 -11.94 -13.52 6.71
N SER A 293 -11.44 -12.47 6.03
CA SER A 293 -10.42 -11.54 6.55
C SER A 293 -10.80 -10.83 7.86
N ASP A 294 -12.08 -10.90 8.26
CA ASP A 294 -12.65 -10.18 9.40
C ASP A 294 -12.40 -8.66 9.36
N PHE A 295 -12.24 -8.11 8.14
CA PHE A 295 -12.12 -6.68 7.86
C PHE A 295 -13.20 -6.26 6.86
N THR A 296 -14.00 -5.27 7.23
CA THR A 296 -15.03 -4.70 6.37
C THR A 296 -14.42 -3.61 5.46
N PRO A 297 -14.52 -3.71 4.13
CA PRO A 297 -14.01 -2.68 3.23
C PRO A 297 -14.59 -1.30 3.54
N LEU A 298 -13.77 -0.25 3.49
CA LEU A 298 -14.19 1.08 3.93
C LEU A 298 -15.37 1.67 3.12
N PRO A 299 -15.47 1.47 1.79
CA PRO A 299 -16.69 1.84 1.06
C PRO A 299 -17.96 1.17 1.63
N SER A 300 -17.89 -0.11 2.00
CA SER A 300 -19.01 -0.83 2.64
C SER A 300 -19.38 -0.25 4.00
N VAL A 301 -18.37 0.19 4.78
CA VAL A 301 -18.59 0.87 6.07
C VAL A 301 -19.39 2.17 5.85
N LEU A 302 -19.01 2.98 4.85
CA LEU A 302 -19.73 4.22 4.50
C LEU A 302 -21.16 3.97 4.04
N LEU A 303 -21.42 2.83 3.39
CA LEU A 303 -22.74 2.40 2.94
C LEU A 303 -23.59 1.73 4.03
N GLY A 304 -23.09 1.66 5.27
CA GLY A 304 -23.82 1.08 6.40
C GLY A 304 -23.96 -0.44 6.35
N ARG A 305 -23.01 -1.15 5.71
CA ARG A 305 -23.02 -2.62 5.61
C ARG A 305 -22.45 -3.33 6.85
N GLY A 306 -22.09 -2.57 7.89
CA GLY A 306 -21.43 -3.05 9.09
C GLY A 306 -20.00 -2.53 9.19
N SER A 307 -19.33 -2.89 10.29
CA SER A 307 -17.94 -2.53 10.58
C SER A 307 -17.41 -3.36 11.73
N ASP A 308 -16.09 -3.40 11.86
CA ASP A 308 -15.35 -4.08 12.93
C ASP A 308 -14.34 -3.11 13.56
N CYS A 309 -13.56 -3.56 14.56
CA CYS A 309 -12.60 -2.67 15.23
C CYS A 309 -11.50 -2.18 14.28
N ASP A 310 -11.11 -3.03 13.32
CA ASP A 310 -10.05 -2.74 12.38
C ASP A 310 -10.55 -1.72 11.35
N SER A 311 -11.70 -1.98 10.74
CA SER A 311 -12.26 -1.11 9.70
C SER A 311 -12.64 0.27 10.24
N ARG A 312 -13.13 0.36 11.49
CA ARG A 312 -13.42 1.66 12.13
C ARG A 312 -12.16 2.46 12.40
N SER A 313 -11.12 1.81 12.90
CA SER A 313 -9.86 2.48 13.20
C SER A 313 -9.20 2.97 11.92
N MET A 314 -9.12 2.09 10.90
CA MET A 314 -8.63 2.44 9.58
C MET A 314 -9.45 3.55 8.91
N LEU A 315 -10.79 3.56 9.07
CA LEU A 315 -11.63 4.63 8.53
C LEU A 315 -11.27 5.99 9.10
N ILE A 316 -11.10 6.10 10.42
CA ILE A 316 -10.69 7.36 11.03
C ILE A 316 -9.29 7.75 10.54
N ASP A 317 -8.35 6.81 10.52
CA ASP A 317 -6.97 7.09 10.13
C ASP A 317 -6.89 7.58 8.67
N VAL A 318 -7.68 7.01 7.76
CA VAL A 318 -7.82 7.49 6.38
C VAL A 318 -8.38 8.92 6.34
N MET A 319 -9.45 9.21 7.08
CA MET A 319 -10.05 10.55 7.11
C MET A 319 -9.08 11.61 7.66
N LEU A 320 -8.32 11.27 8.70
CA LEU A 320 -7.33 12.16 9.31
C LEU A 320 -6.13 12.39 8.38
N GLN A 321 -5.60 11.34 7.75
CA GLN A 321 -4.51 11.46 6.78
C GLN A 321 -4.92 12.30 5.56
N CYS A 322 -6.13 12.10 5.04
CA CYS A 322 -6.66 12.95 3.96
C CYS A 322 -6.87 14.42 4.40
N ALA A 323 -7.08 14.67 5.70
CA ALA A 323 -7.14 16.02 6.28
C ALA A 323 -5.74 16.62 6.57
N GLY A 324 -4.66 15.89 6.30
CA GLY A 324 -3.27 16.34 6.50
C GLY A 324 -2.70 16.04 7.88
N GLU A 325 -3.35 15.19 8.67
CA GLU A 325 -2.89 14.78 10.00
C GLU A 325 -2.15 13.44 9.97
N ASP A 326 -1.01 13.38 10.65
CA ASP A 326 -0.26 12.13 10.83
C ASP A 326 -1.07 11.14 11.67
N ALA A 327 -1.49 10.03 11.06
CA ALA A 327 -2.22 8.95 11.72
C ALA A 327 -1.45 7.61 11.72
N VAL A 328 -1.79 6.75 12.66
CA VAL A 328 -1.25 5.40 12.83
C VAL A 328 -2.37 4.48 13.32
N MET A 329 -2.42 3.28 12.77
CA MET A 329 -3.29 2.25 13.30
C MET A 329 -2.50 1.38 14.29
N PHE A 330 -3.05 1.10 15.46
CA PHE A 330 -2.48 0.12 16.38
C PHE A 330 -3.33 -1.15 16.39
N VAL A 331 -2.70 -2.29 16.19
CA VAL A 331 -3.38 -3.60 16.20
C VAL A 331 -2.76 -4.53 17.22
N SER A 332 -3.56 -5.41 17.83
CA SER A 332 -3.08 -6.35 18.83
C SER A 332 -3.67 -7.73 18.62
N ALA A 333 -2.79 -8.71 18.38
CA ALA A 333 -3.18 -10.12 18.37
C ALA A 333 -3.57 -10.60 19.78
N GLU A 334 -2.90 -10.08 20.81
CA GLU A 334 -3.15 -10.42 22.21
C GLU A 334 -4.53 -9.94 22.68
N TYR A 335 -4.90 -8.70 22.34
CA TYR A 335 -6.19 -8.14 22.71
C TYR A 335 -7.29 -8.42 21.68
N ALA A 336 -6.94 -9.00 20.52
CA ALA A 336 -7.82 -9.18 19.37
C ALA A 336 -8.60 -7.89 19.02
N HIS A 337 -7.87 -6.78 18.98
CA HIS A 337 -8.43 -5.43 18.92
C HIS A 337 -7.56 -4.46 18.12
N ALA A 338 -8.18 -3.40 17.62
CA ALA A 338 -7.52 -2.30 16.94
C ALA A 338 -8.01 -0.95 17.47
N VAL A 339 -7.10 0.02 17.52
CA VAL A 339 -7.39 1.43 17.87
C VAL A 339 -6.72 2.37 16.89
N ALA A 340 -7.35 3.51 16.65
CA ALA A 340 -6.78 4.59 15.86
C ALA A 340 -5.76 5.39 16.67
N GLY A 341 -4.92 6.16 16.00
CA GLY A 341 -3.93 7.03 16.62
C GLY A 341 -3.61 8.21 15.72
N PHE A 342 -3.53 9.41 16.29
CA PHE A 342 -3.06 10.58 15.54
C PHE A 342 -2.22 11.50 16.41
N VAL A 343 -1.38 12.31 15.77
CA VAL A 343 -0.52 13.26 16.48
C VAL A 343 -1.37 14.42 17.01
N SER A 344 -1.34 14.61 18.34
CA SER A 344 -2.05 15.70 18.99
C SER A 344 -1.29 16.19 20.22
N ASN A 345 -1.40 17.49 20.49
CA ASN A 345 -0.88 18.12 21.72
C ASN A 345 -1.86 18.01 22.90
N HIS A 346 -3.06 17.44 22.69
CA HIS A 346 -4.02 17.26 23.77
C HIS A 346 -3.55 16.20 24.78
N PRO A 347 -3.85 16.38 26.08
CA PRO A 347 -3.46 15.42 27.09
C PRO A 347 -4.26 14.12 26.95
N GLY A 348 -3.60 13.00 27.20
CA GLY A 348 -4.25 11.69 27.25
C GLY A 348 -3.28 10.55 27.04
N PHE A 349 -3.83 9.35 27.04
CA PHE A 349 -3.06 8.14 26.80
C PHE A 349 -2.59 8.09 25.35
N SER A 350 -1.29 7.87 25.16
CA SER A 350 -0.64 7.86 23.85
C SER A 350 0.31 6.68 23.73
N PHE A 351 0.51 6.21 22.50
CA PHE A 351 1.54 5.24 22.16
C PHE A 351 2.63 5.91 21.32
N GLU A 352 3.88 5.50 21.54
CA GLU A 352 5.02 5.95 20.74
C GLU A 352 5.18 5.03 19.51
N ALA A 353 5.25 5.62 18.32
CA ALA A 353 5.55 4.92 17.08
C ALA A 353 6.33 5.84 16.15
N GLY A 354 7.34 5.31 15.44
CA GLY A 354 8.12 6.10 14.47
C GLY A 354 8.70 7.43 15.00
N GLY A 355 9.01 7.50 16.30
CA GLY A 355 9.53 8.71 16.94
C GLY A 355 8.50 9.80 17.24
N LYS A 356 7.20 9.49 17.16
CA LYS A 356 6.09 10.39 17.49
C LYS A 356 5.16 9.74 18.51
N ALA A 357 4.55 10.57 19.35
CA ALA A 357 3.49 10.19 20.26
C ALA A 357 2.13 10.33 19.56
N TYR A 358 1.32 9.26 19.58
CA TYR A 358 0.00 9.21 18.97
C TYR A 358 -1.07 9.02 20.04
N LEU A 359 -1.99 9.99 20.11
CA LEU A 359 -3.12 9.96 21.04
C LEU A 359 -4.10 8.86 20.61
N THR A 360 -4.46 7.95 21.50
CA THR A 360 -5.23 6.74 21.13
C THR A 360 -6.73 7.02 20.96
N GLY A 361 -7.34 6.43 19.94
CA GLY A 361 -8.78 6.53 19.64
C GLY A 361 -9.48 5.18 19.71
N GLU A 362 -10.21 4.93 20.80
CA GLU A 362 -11.01 3.71 20.98
C GLU A 362 -12.33 3.81 20.20
N THR A 363 -12.46 3.03 19.13
CA THR A 363 -13.57 3.13 18.17
C THR A 363 -14.76 2.19 18.45
N THR A 364 -14.63 1.27 19.41
CA THR A 364 -15.68 0.30 19.76
C THR A 364 -16.42 0.64 21.06
N LYS A 365 -15.78 1.38 21.98
CA LYS A 365 -16.42 1.84 23.22
C LYS A 365 -17.15 3.15 23.01
N LYS A 366 -18.48 3.11 22.97
CA LYS A 366 -19.33 4.31 22.85
C LYS A 366 -19.01 5.34 23.93
N GLY A 367 -18.80 6.58 23.51
CA GLY A 367 -18.52 7.71 24.39
C GLY A 367 -17.07 7.78 24.88
N ALA A 368 -16.18 6.88 24.44
CA ALA A 368 -14.75 7.07 24.68
C ALA A 368 -14.25 8.28 23.90
N THR A 369 -13.39 9.07 24.52
CA THR A 369 -12.70 10.20 23.88
C THR A 369 -11.30 9.80 23.48
N TRP A 370 -10.69 10.60 22.60
CA TRP A 370 -9.26 10.49 22.34
C TRP A 370 -8.45 10.53 23.65
N GLY A 371 -7.37 9.75 23.69
CA GLY A 371 -6.53 9.60 24.86
C GLY A 371 -7.09 8.67 25.94
N THR A 372 -8.14 7.90 25.63
CA THR A 372 -8.71 6.91 26.54
C THR A 372 -8.48 5.51 26.00
N ILE A 373 -7.92 4.63 26.84
CA ILE A 373 -7.82 3.19 26.59
C ILE A 373 -8.23 2.42 27.85
N ALA A 374 -8.70 1.19 27.69
CA ALA A 374 -8.95 0.31 28.83
C ALA A 374 -7.65 -0.02 29.56
N LYS A 375 -7.68 -0.08 30.90
CA LYS A 375 -6.46 -0.26 31.71
C LYS A 375 -5.75 -1.57 31.39
N GLU A 376 -6.52 -2.62 31.15
CA GLU A 376 -6.09 -3.95 30.73
C GLU A 376 -5.45 -3.99 29.34
N GLN A 377 -5.66 -2.95 28.53
CA GLN A 377 -5.13 -2.79 27.18
C GLN A 377 -3.99 -1.76 27.09
N ALA A 378 -3.59 -1.16 28.22
CA ALA A 378 -2.63 -0.06 28.24
C ALA A 378 -1.15 -0.48 28.05
N ASP A 379 -0.83 -1.78 28.05
CA ASP A 379 0.54 -2.26 27.80
C ASP A 379 0.89 -2.11 26.31
N SER A 380 1.70 -1.08 26.01
CA SER A 380 2.13 -0.73 24.66
C SER A 380 2.94 -1.83 23.96
N SER A 381 3.59 -2.74 24.70
CA SER A 381 4.38 -3.82 24.11
C SER A 381 3.55 -4.88 23.38
N LYS A 382 2.23 -4.87 23.63
CA LYS A 382 1.24 -5.78 23.03
C LYS A 382 0.55 -5.20 21.81
N TRP A 383 0.92 -3.98 21.41
CA TRP A 383 0.41 -3.29 20.24
C TRP A 383 1.45 -3.25 19.14
N ILE A 384 1.02 -3.49 17.92
CA ILE A 384 1.83 -3.43 16.71
C ILE A 384 1.40 -2.15 15.98
N PRO A 385 2.30 -1.16 15.85
CA PRO A 385 2.00 0.04 15.08
C PRO A 385 2.02 -0.27 13.58
N VAL A 386 1.00 0.17 12.87
CA VAL A 386 0.95 0.22 11.41
C VAL A 386 1.12 1.67 11.00
N LEU A 387 2.35 2.04 10.68
CA LEU A 387 2.65 3.38 10.22
C LEU A 387 2.13 3.57 8.80
N LEU A 388 1.36 4.64 8.64
CA LEU A 388 0.77 5.06 7.38
C LEU A 388 1.72 6.07 6.69
N PRO A 389 1.61 6.27 5.37
CA PRO A 389 2.49 7.13 4.58
C PRO A 389 2.63 8.57 5.07
#